data_AF-A0A1V5KCX8-F1
#
_entry.id   AF-A0A1V5KCX8-F1
#
_cell.length_a   1.000
_cell.length_b   1.000
_cell.length_c   1.000
_cell.angle_alpha   90.00
_cell.angle_beta   90.00
_cell.angle_gamma   90.00
#
_symmetry.space_group_name_H-M   'P 1'
#
loop_
_entity.id
_entity.type
_entity.pdbx_description
1 polymer ?
#
loop_
_entity_poly.entity_id
_entity_poly.type
_entity_poly.pdbx_seq_one_letter_code
_entity_poly.pdbx_strand_id
1 'polypeptide(L)'
;MTVHANFYTDSEDILAECRLLGSRTLHGQSEPEITTHFTGRVRLVTTRPSIPKEKLVPGAGDAIKVTGDQIYKIYFHGPAYQVIEGAWKDGDQIIGQFAQKLPPNHDPAELPLLASPRYLEMCFQSASLKGLVFQSQLGLPDSFRQFRLLAAPDKDPNATFFAVVTSNPDDSYDVKIVDGKGNICLVLQGYRTMSLPDPVPADLLEPLKKGLKA
;
A
#
# COMPACT_ATOMS: atom_id res chain seq x y z
N MET A 1 10.34 15.59 -12.28
CA MET A 1 10.15 14.15 -12.53
C MET A 1 9.43 13.99 -13.86
N THR A 2 9.75 12.96 -14.63
CA THR A 2 9.17 12.71 -15.96
C THR A 2 8.74 11.26 -16.05
N VAL A 3 7.55 11.00 -16.57
CA VAL A 3 7.07 9.64 -16.87
C VAL A 3 7.27 9.35 -18.35
N HIS A 4 7.92 8.24 -18.66
CA HIS A 4 8.09 7.72 -20.02
C HIS A 4 7.25 6.44 -20.13
N ALA A 5 6.48 6.31 -21.21
CA ALA A 5 5.66 5.13 -21.47
C ALA A 5 5.76 4.74 -22.95
N ASN A 6 6.18 3.51 -23.21
CA ASN A 6 6.16 2.92 -24.55
C ASN A 6 4.96 2.00 -24.67
N PHE A 7 4.05 2.32 -25.59
CA PHE A 7 2.77 1.64 -25.73
C PHE A 7 2.81 0.56 -26.83
N TYR A 8 2.14 -0.55 -26.56
CA TYR A 8 1.96 -1.67 -27.48
C TYR A 8 0.55 -2.24 -27.32
N THR A 9 -0.01 -2.78 -28.40
CA THR A 9 -1.26 -3.54 -28.36
C THR A 9 -0.99 -5.01 -28.07
N ASP A 10 -1.78 -5.62 -27.20
CA ASP A 10 -1.80 -7.07 -26.95
C ASP A 10 -3.24 -7.58 -27.09
N SER A 11 -3.59 -8.06 -28.28
CA SER A 11 -4.98 -8.30 -28.67
C SER A 11 -5.82 -7.02 -28.50
N GLU A 12 -6.84 -7.03 -27.64
CA GLU A 12 -7.66 -5.85 -27.32
C GLU A 12 -7.09 -4.99 -26.18
N ASP A 13 -6.08 -5.48 -25.44
CA ASP A 13 -5.48 -4.76 -24.32
C ASP A 13 -4.41 -3.76 -24.79
N ILE A 14 -4.15 -2.74 -23.96
CA ILE A 14 -3.01 -1.84 -24.12
C ILE A 14 -1.97 -2.17 -23.06
N LEU A 15 -0.75 -2.45 -23.50
CA LEU A 15 0.43 -2.56 -22.65
C LEU A 15 1.24 -1.28 -22.72
N ALA A 16 1.80 -0.86 -21.59
CA ALA A 16 2.77 0.22 -21.52
C ALA A 16 3.97 -0.20 -20.69
N GLU A 17 5.17 -0.11 -21.27
CA GLU A 17 6.42 -0.19 -20.53
C GLU A 17 6.77 1.20 -19.99
N CYS A 18 6.72 1.36 -18.68
CA CYS A 18 6.78 2.65 -18.00
C CYS A 18 8.09 2.83 -17.22
N ARG A 19 8.61 4.07 -17.22
CA ARG A 19 9.73 4.51 -16.37
C ARG A 19 9.44 5.86 -15.75
N LEU A 20 9.84 6.05 -14.49
CA LEU A 20 9.80 7.33 -13.79
C LEU A 20 11.24 7.85 -13.64
N LEU A 21 11.53 8.99 -14.25
CA LEU A 21 12.87 9.57 -14.33
C LEU A 21 12.97 10.87 -13.53
N GLY A 22 14.06 11.02 -12.78
CA GLY A 22 14.52 12.25 -12.16
C GLY A 22 15.62 12.86 -13.01
N SER A 23 15.67 14.19 -13.08
CA SER A 23 16.69 14.94 -13.80
C SER A 23 17.21 16.02 -12.88
N ARG A 24 18.53 16.07 -12.68
CA ARG A 24 19.19 17.07 -11.84
C ARG A 24 20.47 17.54 -12.50
N THR A 25 20.59 18.84 -12.74
CA THR A 25 21.84 19.45 -13.20
C THR A 25 22.70 19.79 -11.99
N LEU A 26 23.92 19.24 -11.92
CA LEU A 26 24.88 19.56 -10.86
C LEU A 26 25.67 20.82 -11.19
N HIS A 27 26.17 21.51 -10.16
CA HIS A 27 27.05 22.66 -10.35
C HIS A 27 28.30 22.25 -11.14
N GLY A 28 28.60 22.99 -12.22
CA GLY A 28 29.74 22.72 -13.10
C GLY A 28 29.51 21.68 -14.19
N GLN A 29 28.32 21.07 -14.28
CA GLN A 29 27.95 20.18 -15.39
C GLN A 29 26.98 20.89 -16.35
N SER A 30 27.22 20.74 -17.65
CA SER A 30 26.30 21.24 -18.69
C SER A 30 25.14 20.27 -18.97
N GLU A 31 25.38 18.97 -18.78
CA GLU A 31 24.39 17.91 -18.98
C GLU A 31 23.73 17.51 -17.65
N PRO A 32 22.42 17.19 -17.64
CA PRO A 32 21.74 16.71 -16.44
C PRO A 32 22.08 15.25 -16.12
N GLU A 33 22.20 14.93 -14.83
CA GLU A 33 22.19 13.54 -14.36
C GLU A 33 20.76 13.01 -14.35
N ILE A 34 20.55 11.88 -15.02
CA ILE A 34 19.25 11.20 -15.09
C ILE A 34 19.26 9.99 -14.17
N THR A 35 18.31 9.95 -13.23
CA THR A 35 18.10 8.81 -12.32
C THR A 35 16.79 8.11 -12.66
N THR A 36 16.82 6.79 -12.80
CA THR A 36 15.58 6.00 -12.90
C THR A 36 15.10 5.67 -11.49
N HIS A 37 13.92 6.15 -11.11
CA HIS A 37 13.32 5.92 -9.80
C HIS A 37 12.39 4.70 -9.77
N PHE A 38 11.73 4.41 -10.88
CA PHE A 38 10.81 3.29 -10.98
C PHE A 38 10.70 2.78 -12.41
N THR A 39 10.45 1.49 -12.55
CA THR A 39 10.09 0.86 -13.83
C THR A 39 8.94 -0.12 -13.60
N GLY A 40 8.09 -0.30 -14.59
CA GLY A 40 7.02 -1.28 -14.50
C GLY A 40 6.22 -1.39 -15.78
N ARG A 41 5.44 -2.47 -15.88
CA ARG A 41 4.51 -2.70 -16.97
C ARG A 41 3.09 -2.42 -16.52
N VAL A 42 2.38 -1.57 -17.25
CA VAL A 42 0.95 -1.32 -17.06
C VAL A 42 0.19 -2.08 -18.14
N ARG A 43 -0.87 -2.79 -17.75
CA ARG A 43 -1.85 -3.39 -18.67
C ARG A 43 -3.20 -2.76 -18.42
N LEU A 44 -3.75 -2.13 -19.45
CA LEU A 44 -5.13 -1.65 -19.49
C LEU A 44 -5.96 -2.69 -20.23
N VAL A 45 -6.98 -3.22 -19.55
CA VAL A 45 -7.87 -4.24 -20.08
C VAL A 45 -9.19 -3.64 -20.55
N THR A 46 -9.73 -4.13 -21.66
CA THR A 46 -11.05 -3.70 -22.17
C THR A 46 -12.20 -4.31 -21.38
N THR A 47 -12.03 -5.54 -20.93
CA THR A 47 -13.03 -6.26 -20.15
C THR A 47 -12.83 -5.97 -18.67
N ARG A 48 -13.86 -5.43 -18.02
CA ARG A 48 -13.84 -5.21 -16.56
C ARG A 48 -13.67 -6.57 -15.85
N PRO A 49 -12.68 -6.72 -14.96
CA PRO A 49 -12.50 -7.95 -14.21
C PRO A 49 -13.70 -8.22 -13.30
N SER A 50 -14.06 -9.49 -13.13
CA SER A 50 -15.03 -9.89 -12.11
C SER A 50 -14.50 -9.54 -10.72
N ILE A 51 -15.33 -8.95 -9.86
CA ILE A 51 -14.98 -8.60 -8.49
C ILE A 51 -15.17 -9.84 -7.61
N PRO A 52 -14.11 -10.50 -7.13
CA PRO A 52 -14.25 -11.63 -6.25
C PRO A 52 -14.73 -11.18 -4.87
N LYS A 53 -15.44 -12.05 -4.17
CA LYS A 53 -15.81 -11.84 -2.77
C LYS A 53 -14.87 -12.62 -1.86
N GLU A 54 -14.44 -11.96 -0.80
CA GLU A 54 -13.82 -12.58 0.36
C GLU A 54 -14.88 -12.85 1.43
N LYS A 55 -14.54 -13.63 2.45
CA LYS A 55 -15.34 -13.62 3.68
C LYS A 55 -15.34 -12.20 4.23
N LEU A 56 -16.43 -11.82 4.91
CA LEU A 56 -16.47 -10.54 5.61
C LEU A 56 -15.26 -10.44 6.53
N VAL A 57 -14.52 -9.33 6.42
CA VAL A 57 -13.37 -9.08 7.27
C VAL A 57 -13.88 -8.94 8.71
N PRO A 58 -13.46 -9.82 9.62
CA PRO A 58 -13.93 -9.73 10.99
C PRO A 58 -13.43 -8.42 11.60
N GLY A 59 -14.30 -7.74 12.33
CA GLY A 59 -13.86 -6.66 13.21
C GLY A 59 -12.89 -7.20 14.26
N ALA A 60 -12.21 -6.30 14.99
CA ALA A 60 -11.23 -6.71 15.99
C ALA A 60 -11.78 -7.70 17.04
N GLY A 61 -13.08 -7.64 17.37
CA GLY A 61 -13.66 -8.52 18.38
C GLY A 61 -12.91 -8.39 19.70
N ASP A 62 -12.41 -9.52 20.23
CA ASP A 62 -11.56 -9.57 21.43
C ASP A 62 -10.06 -9.34 21.14
N ALA A 63 -9.66 -9.23 19.87
CA ALA A 63 -8.26 -8.97 19.51
C ALA A 63 -7.84 -7.57 19.97
N ILE A 64 -6.59 -7.46 20.43
CA ILE A 64 -6.02 -6.18 20.83
C ILE A 64 -5.77 -5.33 19.59
N LYS A 65 -6.59 -4.31 19.40
CA LYS A 65 -6.43 -3.33 18.32
C LYS A 65 -5.27 -2.37 18.61
N VAL A 66 -4.32 -2.32 17.70
CA VAL A 66 -3.30 -1.25 17.64
C VAL A 66 -3.93 -0.04 16.98
N THR A 67 -3.79 1.14 17.57
CA THR A 67 -4.37 2.39 17.03
C THR A 67 -3.44 3.05 16.02
N GLY A 68 -4.01 3.88 15.13
CA GLY A 68 -3.25 4.75 14.24
C GLY A 68 -2.22 5.60 14.99
N ASP A 69 -2.58 6.18 16.14
CA ASP A 69 -1.66 6.95 16.98
C ASP A 69 -0.44 6.14 17.45
N GLN A 70 -0.60 4.84 17.73
CA GLN A 70 0.52 3.97 18.09
C GLN A 70 1.39 3.67 16.86
N ILE A 71 0.78 3.45 15.69
CA ILE A 71 1.49 3.17 14.43
C ILE A 71 2.30 4.41 13.99
N TYR A 72 1.71 5.60 14.02
CA TYR A 72 2.32 6.83 13.54
C TYR A 72 3.30 7.50 14.51
N LYS A 73 3.53 6.91 15.69
CA LYS A 73 4.74 7.17 16.49
C LYS A 73 6.01 6.58 15.85
N ILE A 74 5.85 5.58 14.98
CA ILE A 74 6.94 4.87 14.29
C ILE A 74 6.97 5.25 12.81
N TYR A 75 5.81 5.32 12.16
CA TYR A 75 5.71 5.63 10.73
C TYR A 75 5.86 7.12 10.44
N PHE A 76 6.78 7.45 9.54
CA PHE A 76 7.08 8.81 9.10
C PHE A 76 6.13 9.27 7.98
N HIS A 77 4.84 9.46 8.32
CA HIS A 77 3.83 9.93 7.36
C HIS A 77 3.11 11.18 7.87
N GLY A 78 2.97 12.17 6.99
CA GLY A 78 2.14 13.35 7.25
C GLY A 78 0.64 13.00 7.30
N PRO A 79 -0.22 13.87 7.84
CA PRO A 79 -1.63 13.57 8.11
C PRO A 79 -2.44 13.07 6.90
N ALA A 80 -2.11 13.53 5.69
CA ALA A 80 -2.75 13.08 4.45
C ALA A 80 -2.46 11.59 4.10
N TYR A 81 -1.46 10.97 4.71
CA TYR A 81 -1.02 9.61 4.44
C TYR A 81 -0.97 8.73 5.69
N GLN A 82 -1.62 9.19 6.78
CA GLN A 82 -1.90 8.37 7.95
C GLN A 82 -3.12 7.46 7.70
N VAL A 83 -3.02 6.60 6.70
CA VAL A 83 -4.12 5.82 6.11
C VAL A 83 -4.65 4.66 6.98
N ILE A 84 -4.01 4.34 8.10
CA ILE A 84 -4.40 3.26 9.01
C ILE A 84 -5.03 3.85 10.28
N GLU A 85 -6.34 3.65 10.46
CA GLU A 85 -7.03 4.03 11.69
C GLU A 85 -6.68 3.08 12.85
N GLY A 86 -6.48 1.81 12.53
CA GLY A 86 -5.95 0.82 13.44
C GLY A 86 -5.76 -0.53 12.78
N ALA A 87 -5.10 -1.45 13.47
CA ALA A 87 -4.79 -2.77 12.97
C ALA A 87 -4.97 -3.83 14.06
N TRP A 88 -5.29 -5.06 13.65
CA TRP A 88 -5.38 -6.22 14.52
C TRP A 88 -4.94 -7.48 13.78
N LYS A 89 -4.69 -8.55 14.54
CA LYS A 89 -4.39 -9.87 13.99
C LYS A 89 -5.68 -10.68 13.82
N ASP A 90 -5.77 -11.41 12.71
CA ASP A 90 -6.82 -12.40 12.45
C ASP A 90 -6.16 -13.69 11.93
N GLY A 91 -6.09 -14.71 12.78
CA GLY A 91 -5.27 -15.90 12.51
C GLY A 91 -3.81 -15.51 12.23
N ASP A 92 -3.30 -15.88 11.04
CA ASP A 92 -1.96 -15.50 10.57
C ASP A 92 -1.92 -14.18 9.79
N GLN A 93 -3.08 -13.55 9.57
CA GLN A 93 -3.19 -12.30 8.82
C GLN A 93 -3.07 -11.08 9.73
N ILE A 94 -2.63 -9.96 9.15
CA ILE A 94 -2.81 -8.64 9.76
C ILE A 94 -3.90 -7.91 8.98
N ILE A 95 -4.85 -7.36 9.71
CA ILE A 95 -5.92 -6.52 9.18
C ILE A 95 -5.59 -5.07 9.51
N GLY A 96 -5.50 -4.21 8.51
CA GLY A 96 -5.46 -2.76 8.67
C GLY A 96 -6.80 -2.15 8.31
N GLN A 97 -7.36 -1.27 9.14
CA GLN A 97 -8.58 -0.51 8.86
C GLN A 97 -8.22 0.86 8.26
N PHE A 98 -8.87 1.23 7.17
CA PHE A 98 -8.62 2.50 6.48
C PHE A 98 -9.17 3.69 7.27
N ALA A 99 -8.39 4.76 7.37
CA ALA A 99 -8.81 6.01 8.00
C ALA A 99 -9.74 6.84 7.09
N GLN A 100 -10.93 7.18 7.57
CA GLN A 100 -11.95 7.90 6.76
C GLN A 100 -11.73 9.42 6.70
N LYS A 101 -11.14 10.04 7.72
CA LYS A 101 -11.06 11.51 7.87
C LYS A 101 -9.68 12.07 7.55
N LEU A 102 -9.20 11.79 6.34
CA LEU A 102 -7.89 12.26 5.87
C LEU A 102 -8.02 13.65 5.20
N PRO A 103 -7.05 14.56 5.39
CA PRO A 103 -6.94 15.80 4.57
C PRO A 103 -6.89 15.50 3.07
N PRO A 104 -6.88 16.49 2.16
CA PRO A 104 -6.61 16.25 0.73
C PRO A 104 -5.27 15.53 0.49
N ASN A 105 -5.19 14.69 -0.55
CA ASN A 105 -3.93 13.99 -0.91
C ASN A 105 -3.11 14.69 -2.01
N HIS A 106 -3.76 15.53 -2.81
CA HIS A 106 -3.17 16.31 -3.89
C HIS A 106 -3.95 17.63 -4.05
N ASP A 107 -3.40 18.52 -4.86
CA ASP A 107 -3.99 19.82 -5.20
C ASP A 107 -4.09 19.94 -6.73
N PRO A 108 -5.24 20.31 -7.30
CA PRO A 108 -6.55 20.47 -6.67
C PRO A 108 -7.14 19.16 -6.13
N ALA A 109 -7.83 19.23 -4.98
CA ALA A 109 -8.29 18.05 -4.24
C ALA A 109 -9.37 17.21 -4.96
N GLU A 110 -10.09 17.84 -5.87
CA GLU A 110 -11.21 17.27 -6.63
C GLU A 110 -10.78 16.54 -7.91
N LEU A 111 -9.50 16.61 -8.30
CA LEU A 111 -9.05 15.95 -9.51
C LEU A 111 -9.23 14.42 -9.37
N PRO A 112 -9.84 13.77 -10.38
CA PRO A 112 -10.12 12.35 -10.29
C PRO A 112 -8.82 11.54 -10.37
N LEU A 113 -8.72 10.52 -9.51
CA LEU A 113 -7.64 9.55 -9.54
C LEU A 113 -8.18 8.22 -10.07
N LEU A 114 -7.53 7.67 -11.11
CA LEU A 114 -7.82 6.33 -11.61
C LEU A 114 -7.36 5.25 -10.62
N ALA A 115 -6.19 5.47 -10.02
CA ALA A 115 -5.61 4.65 -8.97
C ALA A 115 -5.34 5.57 -7.77
N SER A 116 -6.10 5.42 -6.69
CA SER A 116 -5.89 6.26 -5.51
C SER A 116 -4.60 5.81 -4.79
N PRO A 117 -3.61 6.72 -4.62
CA PRO A 117 -2.32 6.38 -4.01
C PRO A 117 -2.51 5.94 -2.56
N ARG A 118 -3.54 6.46 -1.86
CA ARG A 118 -3.82 6.10 -0.46
C ARG A 118 -4.13 4.63 -0.25
N TYR A 119 -4.79 3.97 -1.18
CA TYR A 119 -5.06 2.54 -1.02
C TYR A 119 -3.83 1.68 -1.31
N LEU A 120 -2.95 2.14 -2.22
CA LEU A 120 -1.66 1.49 -2.41
C LEU A 120 -0.76 1.68 -1.17
N GLU A 121 -0.74 2.89 -0.61
CA GLU A 121 -0.07 3.20 0.66
C GLU A 121 -0.64 2.38 1.82
N MET A 122 -1.96 2.16 1.85
CA MET A 122 -2.58 1.29 2.83
C MET A 122 -2.03 -0.14 2.72
N CYS A 123 -1.79 -0.65 1.51
CA CYS A 123 -1.16 -1.94 1.32
C CYS A 123 0.28 -1.95 1.86
N PHE A 124 1.09 -0.95 1.49
CA PHE A 124 2.50 -0.88 1.90
C PHE A 124 2.65 -0.75 3.41
N GLN A 125 1.94 0.21 4.01
CA GLN A 125 1.97 0.45 5.45
C GLN A 125 1.43 -0.74 6.23
N SER A 126 0.34 -1.38 5.78
CA SER A 126 -0.21 -2.55 6.50
C SER A 126 0.71 -3.76 6.40
N ALA A 127 1.34 -3.99 5.25
CA ALA A 127 2.34 -5.05 5.09
C ALA A 127 3.59 -4.82 5.96
N SER A 128 4.08 -3.58 6.02
CA SER A 128 5.23 -3.20 6.86
C SER A 128 5.00 -3.41 8.36
N LEU A 129 3.75 -3.55 8.83
CA LEU A 129 3.48 -3.93 10.22
C LEU A 129 3.99 -5.34 10.55
N LYS A 130 4.00 -6.27 9.57
CA LYS A 130 4.62 -7.60 9.75
C LYS A 130 6.11 -7.48 10.01
N GLY A 131 6.84 -6.76 9.16
CA GLY A 131 8.27 -6.51 9.35
C GLY A 131 8.58 -5.90 10.72
N LEU A 132 7.81 -4.89 11.13
CA LEU A 132 7.96 -4.27 12.45
C LEU A 132 7.78 -5.26 13.60
N VAL A 133 6.72 -6.06 13.57
CA VAL A 133 6.34 -6.91 14.71
C VAL A 133 7.23 -8.14 14.83
N PHE A 134 7.63 -8.72 13.70
CA PHE A 134 8.39 -9.97 13.65
C PHE A 134 9.90 -9.75 13.55
N GLN A 135 10.35 -8.67 12.91
CA GLN A 135 11.77 -8.39 12.64
C GLN A 135 12.28 -7.13 13.37
N SER A 136 11.41 -6.35 14.01
CA SER A 136 11.76 -5.10 14.72
C SER A 136 12.42 -4.04 13.82
N GLN A 137 12.16 -4.10 12.51
CA GLN A 137 12.70 -3.20 11.50
C GLN A 137 11.60 -2.55 10.68
N LEU A 138 11.83 -1.30 10.27
CA LEU A 138 11.04 -0.64 9.24
C LEU A 138 11.50 -1.09 7.86
N GLY A 139 10.54 -1.30 6.97
CA GLY A 139 10.80 -1.61 5.56
C GLY A 139 10.31 -0.50 4.65
N LEU A 140 11.14 -0.08 3.70
CA LEU A 140 10.72 0.77 2.58
C LEU A 140 10.18 -0.11 1.44
N PRO A 141 9.22 0.39 0.64
CA PRO A 141 8.80 -0.28 -0.59
C PRO A 141 10.01 -0.52 -1.51
N ASP A 142 10.25 -1.78 -1.88
CA ASP A 142 11.29 -2.15 -2.84
C ASP A 142 10.66 -2.49 -4.20
N SER A 143 9.82 -3.52 -4.21
CA SER A 143 9.22 -4.02 -5.44
C SER A 143 7.91 -4.74 -5.17
N PHE A 144 7.09 -4.93 -6.20
CA PHE A 144 5.95 -5.83 -6.16
C PHE A 144 5.80 -6.51 -7.52
N ARG A 145 5.30 -7.75 -7.52
CA ARG A 145 5.08 -8.51 -8.75
C ARG A 145 3.88 -7.98 -9.53
N GLN A 146 2.79 -7.64 -8.84
CA GLN A 146 1.59 -7.18 -9.49
C GLN A 146 0.71 -6.33 -8.57
N PHE A 147 0.13 -5.27 -9.14
CA PHE A 147 -0.96 -4.52 -8.53
C PHE A 147 -2.15 -4.52 -9.49
N ARG A 148 -3.34 -4.93 -9.01
CA ARG A 148 -4.58 -4.99 -9.79
C ARG A 148 -5.64 -4.10 -9.18
N LEU A 149 -6.24 -3.27 -10.02
CA LEU A 149 -7.44 -2.48 -9.73
C LEU A 149 -8.66 -3.28 -10.23
N LEU A 150 -9.46 -3.84 -9.32
CA LEU A 150 -10.63 -4.64 -9.68
C LEU A 150 -11.91 -3.82 -9.62
N ALA A 151 -11.99 -2.88 -8.68
CA ALA A 151 -13.06 -1.91 -8.56
C ALA A 151 -12.50 -0.56 -8.13
N ALA A 152 -13.14 0.51 -8.58
CA ALA A 152 -12.91 1.82 -7.97
C ALA A 152 -13.48 1.75 -6.53
N PRO A 153 -12.76 2.29 -5.53
CA PRO A 153 -13.30 2.41 -4.19
C PRO A 153 -14.61 3.20 -4.22
N ASP A 154 -15.57 2.79 -3.39
CA ASP A 154 -16.88 3.44 -3.26
C ASP A 154 -16.71 4.95 -3.00
N LYS A 155 -17.59 5.75 -3.61
CA LYS A 155 -17.64 7.20 -3.35
C LYS A 155 -18.35 7.53 -2.04
N ASP A 156 -19.00 6.55 -1.42
CA ASP A 156 -19.58 6.71 -0.09
C ASP A 156 -18.47 7.07 0.93
N PRO A 157 -18.50 8.28 1.51
CA PRO A 157 -17.51 8.69 2.50
C PRO A 157 -17.57 7.85 3.78
N ASN A 158 -18.65 7.08 4.00
CA ASN A 158 -18.81 6.19 5.15
C ASN A 158 -18.37 4.75 4.85
N ALA A 159 -17.95 4.45 3.61
CA ALA A 159 -17.47 3.11 3.28
C ALA A 159 -16.23 2.77 4.10
N THR A 160 -16.23 1.57 4.66
CA THR A 160 -15.07 1.03 5.38
C THR A 160 -14.27 0.14 4.45
N PHE A 161 -12.95 0.29 4.47
CA PHE A 161 -12.01 -0.54 3.74
C PHE A 161 -11.01 -1.16 4.70
N PHE A 162 -10.60 -2.39 4.36
CA PHE A 162 -9.63 -3.16 5.13
C PHE A 162 -8.51 -3.65 4.22
N ALA A 163 -7.28 -3.59 4.70
CA ALA A 163 -6.14 -4.26 4.10
C ALA A 163 -5.97 -5.62 4.78
N VAL A 164 -6.08 -6.71 4.02
CA VAL A 164 -5.86 -8.07 4.49
C VAL A 164 -4.48 -8.51 4.03
N VAL A 165 -3.55 -8.61 4.98
CA VAL A 165 -2.13 -8.89 4.71
C VAL A 165 -1.82 -10.37 4.95
N THR A 166 -1.24 -11.03 3.96
CA THR A 166 -0.73 -12.40 4.05
C THR A 166 0.76 -12.43 3.74
N SER A 167 1.54 -13.15 4.55
CA SER A 167 2.95 -13.41 4.30
C SER A 167 3.11 -14.64 3.40
N ASN A 168 4.01 -14.55 2.42
CA ASN A 168 4.39 -15.64 1.55
C ASN A 168 5.66 -16.35 2.06
N PRO A 169 5.93 -17.60 1.65
CA PRO A 169 7.15 -18.33 2.05
C PRO A 169 8.47 -17.69 1.57
N ASP A 170 8.42 -16.78 0.60
CA ASP A 170 9.58 -16.10 0.00
C ASP A 170 9.83 -14.69 0.60
N ASP A 171 9.31 -14.46 1.82
CA ASP A 171 9.32 -13.19 2.57
C ASP A 171 8.63 -12.01 1.86
N SER A 172 7.88 -12.27 0.79
CA SER A 172 7.01 -11.27 0.19
C SER A 172 5.64 -11.23 0.86
N TYR A 173 4.88 -10.18 0.59
CA TYR A 173 3.54 -9.99 1.11
C TYR A 173 2.52 -9.89 -0.03
N ASP A 174 1.38 -10.53 0.17
CA ASP A 174 0.18 -10.30 -0.62
C ASP A 174 -0.80 -9.48 0.22
N VAL A 175 -1.40 -8.45 -0.38
CA VAL A 175 -2.38 -7.59 0.27
C VAL A 175 -3.62 -7.45 -0.59
N LYS A 176 -4.78 -7.62 0.02
CA LYS A 176 -6.07 -7.31 -0.59
C LYS A 176 -6.70 -6.12 0.10
N ILE A 177 -7.27 -5.20 -0.67
CA ILE A 177 -8.17 -4.18 -0.12
C ILE A 177 -9.61 -4.67 -0.28
N VAL A 178 -10.30 -4.81 0.83
CA VAL A 178 -11.65 -5.37 0.93
C VAL A 178 -12.60 -4.30 1.50
N ASP A 179 -13.75 -4.11 0.87
CA ASP A 179 -14.78 -3.20 1.40
C ASP A 179 -15.59 -3.84 2.55
N GLY A 180 -16.42 -3.04 3.23
CA GLY A 180 -17.31 -3.51 4.30
C GLY A 180 -18.36 -4.56 3.88
N LYS A 181 -18.50 -4.83 2.57
CA LYS A 181 -19.40 -5.85 2.00
C LYS A 181 -18.64 -7.13 1.61
N GLY A 182 -17.32 -7.18 1.82
CA GLY A 182 -16.46 -8.32 1.47
C GLY A 182 -16.01 -8.34 0.01
N ASN A 183 -16.21 -7.27 -0.76
CA ASN A 183 -15.72 -7.21 -2.15
C ASN A 183 -14.24 -6.87 -2.17
N ILE A 184 -13.46 -7.60 -2.96
CA ILE A 184 -12.03 -7.30 -3.15
C ILE A 184 -11.90 -6.21 -4.23
N CYS A 185 -11.53 -5.01 -3.82
CA CYS A 185 -11.36 -3.86 -4.71
C CYS A 185 -9.98 -3.82 -5.36
N LEU A 186 -8.94 -4.22 -4.61
CA LEU A 186 -7.54 -4.10 -5.01
C LEU A 186 -6.76 -5.34 -4.57
N VAL A 187 -5.77 -5.73 -5.37
CA VAL A 187 -4.84 -6.80 -5.01
C VAL A 187 -3.41 -6.39 -5.31
N LEU A 188 -2.57 -6.39 -4.29
CA LEU A 188 -1.12 -6.29 -4.38
C LEU A 188 -0.52 -7.67 -4.14
N GLN A 189 0.38 -8.12 -5.01
CA GLN A 189 1.00 -9.44 -4.89
C GLN A 189 2.51 -9.37 -4.96
N GLY A 190 3.16 -10.22 -4.17
CA GLY A 190 4.60 -10.35 -4.10
C GLY A 190 5.29 -9.03 -3.75
N TYR A 191 4.69 -8.24 -2.86
CA TYR A 191 5.27 -7.01 -2.34
C TYR A 191 6.48 -7.33 -1.48
N ARG A 192 7.60 -6.67 -1.75
CA ARG A 192 8.86 -6.81 -1.03
C ARG A 192 9.25 -5.47 -0.45
N THR A 193 9.86 -5.55 0.73
CA THR A 193 10.40 -4.40 1.42
C THR A 193 11.91 -4.51 1.53
N MET A 194 12.60 -3.38 1.45
CA MET A 194 14.00 -3.26 1.85
C MET A 194 14.06 -2.78 3.30
N SER A 195 14.68 -3.57 4.17
CA SER A 195 14.84 -3.19 5.58
C SER A 195 15.75 -1.98 5.74
N LEU A 196 15.32 -1.04 6.57
CA LEU A 196 16.19 0.00 7.10
C LEU A 196 17.19 -0.61 8.09
N PRO A 197 18.43 -0.09 8.14
CA PRO A 197 19.49 -0.68 8.95
C PRO A 197 19.22 -0.56 10.45
N ASP A 198 18.57 0.53 10.87
CA ASP A 198 18.35 0.82 12.27
C ASP A 198 17.10 0.11 12.83
N PRO A 199 17.22 -0.64 13.93
CA PRO A 199 16.07 -1.25 14.57
C PRO A 199 15.19 -0.20 15.24
N VAL A 200 13.89 -0.49 15.33
CA VAL A 200 12.95 0.38 16.05
C VAL A 200 13.08 0.17 17.56
N PRO A 201 13.09 1.23 18.38
CA PRO A 201 13.13 1.14 19.84
C PRO A 201 12.05 0.21 20.42
N ALA A 202 12.42 -0.59 21.42
CA ALA A 202 11.56 -1.64 21.95
C ALA A 202 10.28 -1.08 22.61
N ASP A 203 10.38 0.04 23.31
CA ASP A 203 9.25 0.74 23.96
C ASP A 203 8.18 1.19 22.95
N LEU A 204 8.60 1.61 21.74
CA LEU A 204 7.69 1.93 20.65
C LEU A 204 7.05 0.68 20.03
N LEU A 205 7.78 -0.45 19.98
CA LEU A 205 7.29 -1.71 19.40
C LEU A 205 6.35 -2.49 20.33
N GLU A 206 6.47 -2.35 21.65
CA GLU A 206 5.70 -3.11 22.63
C GLU A 206 4.18 -3.11 22.37
N PRO A 207 3.52 -1.96 22.13
CA PRO A 207 2.09 -1.94 21.83
C PRO A 207 1.74 -2.71 20.54
N LEU A 208 2.58 -2.59 19.51
CA LEU A 208 2.37 -3.28 18.23
C LEU A 208 2.54 -4.79 18.39
N LYS A 209 3.58 -5.22 19.10
CA LYS A 209 3.83 -6.65 19.37
C LYS A 209 2.69 -7.28 20.18
N LYS A 210 2.16 -6.58 21.17
CA LYS A 210 0.99 -7.05 21.95
C LYS A 210 -0.27 -7.24 21.09
N GLY A 211 -0.51 -6.37 20.11
CA GLY A 211 -1.69 -6.45 19.25
C GLY A 211 -1.56 -7.37 18.04
N LEU A 212 -0.35 -7.49 17.47
CA LEU A 212 -0.14 -8.07 16.15
C LEU A 212 0.73 -9.33 16.13
N LYS A 213 1.41 -9.64 17.25
CA LYS A 213 2.18 -10.90 17.41
C LYS A 213 1.40 -11.97 18.16
N ALA A 214 0.46 -11.56 19.00
CA ALA A 214 -0.27 -12.40 19.95
C ALA A 214 -1.14 -13.47 19.28
#